data_AF-A0A645J7U7-F1
#
_entry.id   AF-A0A645J7U7-F1
#
_cell.length_a   1.000
_cell.length_b   1.000
_cell.length_c   1.000
_cell.angle_alpha   90.00
_cell.angle_beta   90.00
_cell.angle_gamma   90.00
#
_symmetry.space_group_name_H-M   'P 1'
#
loop_
_entity.id
_entity.type
_entity.pdbx_description
1 polymer ?
#
loop_
_entity_poly.entity_id
_entity_poly.type
_entity_poly.pdbx_seq_one_letter_code
_entity_poly.pdbx_strand_id
1 'polypeptide(L)'
;MTGVPVLEDGAVTIVTPDRRVAINPKSENLEYACEALEYVADPDHLQKVAKELGTLCAVEDKNIDYSYIGEEKKDFIQLATSGGQIPVQDFTLGFNTWVNIRDLCREIVNGKSAQWAAQEYDRMQNEEILQWK
;
A
#
# COMPACT_ATOMS: atom_id res chain seq x y z
N MET A 1 1.78 -8.61 -1.22
CA MET A 1 2.97 -7.73 -1.21
C MET A 1 4.16 -8.54 -1.69
N THR A 2 5.04 -7.95 -2.49
CA THR A 2 6.23 -8.61 -3.01
C THR A 2 7.43 -7.75 -2.66
N GLY A 3 8.43 -8.31 -1.98
CA GLY A 3 9.72 -7.64 -1.83
C GLY A 3 10.39 -7.60 -3.20
N VAL A 4 10.75 -6.41 -3.67
CA VAL A 4 11.45 -6.26 -4.94
C VAL A 4 12.90 -5.93 -4.61
N PRO A 5 13.89 -6.71 -5.10
CA PRO A 5 15.27 -6.28 -5.05
C PRO A 5 15.43 -5.17 -6.08
N VAL A 6 15.41 -3.92 -5.64
CA VAL A 6 15.40 -2.75 -6.55
C VAL A 6 16.80 -2.13 -6.69
N LEU A 7 17.70 -2.28 -5.72
CA LEU A 7 19.00 -1.59 -5.70
C LEU A 7 20.15 -2.48 -5.18
N GLU A 8 21.40 -2.14 -5.54
CA GLU A 8 22.63 -2.78 -5.02
C GLU A 8 22.75 -2.64 -3.49
N ASP A 9 22.08 -1.63 -2.91
CA ASP A 9 22.24 -1.21 -1.51
C ASP A 9 21.08 -1.67 -0.60
N GLY A 10 20.05 -2.32 -1.15
CA GLY A 10 18.90 -2.77 -0.36
C GLY A 10 17.65 -3.14 -1.16
N ALA A 11 16.72 -3.82 -0.48
CA ALA A 11 15.39 -4.11 -0.99
C ALA A 11 14.41 -3.00 -0.57
N VAL A 12 13.32 -2.83 -1.32
CA VAL A 12 12.17 -2.00 -0.90
C VAL A 12 10.91 -2.83 -0.94
N THR A 13 9.93 -2.42 -0.13
CA THR A 13 8.60 -3.04 -0.15
C THR A 13 7.63 -2.16 -0.89
N ILE A 14 6.98 -2.73 -1.90
CA ILE A 14 5.83 -2.11 -2.52
C ILE A 14 4.60 -2.52 -1.69
N VAL A 15 4.01 -1.55 -0.99
CA VAL A 15 2.92 -1.78 -0.05
C VAL A 15 1.59 -1.25 -0.57
N THR A 16 0.53 -2.01 -0.36
CA THR A 16 -0.85 -1.59 -0.57
C THR A 16 -1.69 -2.22 0.53
N PRO A 17 -2.71 -1.53 1.06
CA PRO A 17 -3.64 -2.19 1.97
C PRO A 17 -4.35 -3.32 1.23
N ASP A 18 -4.22 -4.54 1.77
CA ASP A 18 -4.91 -5.72 1.25
C ASP A 18 -6.44 -5.58 1.38
N ARG A 19 -6.87 -4.96 2.49
CA ARG A 19 -8.29 -4.78 2.82
C ARG A 19 -8.56 -3.39 3.36
N ARG A 20 -9.78 -2.92 3.10
CA ARG A 20 -10.33 -1.68 3.65
C ARG A 20 -11.74 -1.94 4.10
N VAL A 21 -12.11 -1.33 5.21
CA VAL A 21 -13.49 -1.27 5.67
C VAL A 21 -13.95 0.17 5.50
N ALA A 22 -15.12 0.34 4.88
CA ALA A 22 -15.73 1.63 4.66
C ALA A 22 -17.17 1.60 5.17
N ILE A 23 -17.61 2.71 5.74
CA ILE A 23 -18.98 2.86 6.24
C ILE A 23 -19.80 3.55 5.15
N ASN A 24 -21.00 3.03 4.90
CA ASN A 24 -21.96 3.71 4.06
C ASN A 24 -22.44 5.00 4.75
N PRO A 25 -22.17 6.20 4.21
CA PRO A 25 -22.58 7.45 4.84
C PRO A 25 -24.10 7.64 4.90
N LYS A 26 -24.87 6.83 4.17
CA LYS A 26 -26.34 6.83 4.16
C LYS A 26 -26.94 5.69 5.01
N SER A 27 -26.15 5.05 5.86
CA SER A 27 -26.65 4.02 6.77
C SER A 27 -27.67 4.60 7.74
N GLU A 28 -28.78 3.89 7.96
CA GLU A 28 -29.75 4.22 9.02
C GLU A 28 -29.15 4.09 10.43
N ASN A 29 -28.08 3.30 10.57
CA ASN A 29 -27.36 3.07 11.83
C ASN A 29 -25.90 3.55 11.72
N LEU A 30 -25.70 4.79 11.25
CA LEU A 30 -24.37 5.33 10.96
C LEU A 30 -23.48 5.37 12.22
N GLU A 31 -24.01 5.86 13.33
CA GLU A 31 -23.26 6.00 14.60
C GLU A 31 -22.74 4.65 15.08
N TYR A 32 -23.62 3.64 15.14
CA TYR A 32 -23.23 2.28 15.51
C TYR A 32 -22.22 1.65 14.54
N ALA A 33 -22.34 1.93 13.23
CA ALA A 33 -21.37 1.46 12.25
C ALA A 33 -19.99 2.10 12.46
N CYS A 34 -19.94 3.38 12.86
CA CYS A 34 -18.71 4.06 13.26
C CYS A 34 -18.11 3.42 14.52
N GLU A 35 -18.90 3.23 15.58
CA GLU A 35 -18.45 2.59 16.82
C GLU A 35 -17.91 1.18 16.57
N ALA A 36 -18.59 0.39 15.73
CA ALA A 36 -18.14 -0.96 15.38
C ALA A 36 -16.81 -0.93 14.62
N LEU A 37 -16.63 0.03 13.71
CA LEU A 37 -15.37 0.18 12.99
C LEU A 37 -14.25 0.65 13.92
N GLU A 38 -14.51 1.59 14.82
CA GLU A 38 -13.55 2.06 15.83
C GLU A 38 -13.12 0.93 16.76
N TYR A 39 -14.07 0.10 17.21
CA TYR A 39 -13.78 -1.09 17.99
C TYR A 39 -12.83 -2.04 17.25
N VAL A 40 -13.12 -2.33 15.97
CA VAL A 40 -12.26 -3.20 15.15
C VAL A 40 -10.91 -2.55 14.84
N ALA A 41 -10.86 -1.23 14.71
CA ALA A 41 -9.66 -0.45 14.38
C ALA A 41 -8.69 -0.28 15.57
N ASP A 42 -9.11 -0.64 16.78
CA ASP A 42 -8.21 -0.73 17.93
C ASP A 42 -7.04 -1.70 17.64
N PRO A 43 -5.78 -1.36 17.97
CA PRO A 43 -4.61 -2.18 17.68
C PRO A 43 -4.72 -3.65 18.14
N ASP A 44 -5.29 -3.91 19.31
CA ASP A 44 -5.43 -5.27 19.84
C ASP A 44 -6.43 -6.09 19.01
N HIS A 45 -7.50 -5.46 18.53
CA HIS A 45 -8.49 -6.11 17.68
C HIS A 45 -7.98 -6.29 16.25
N LEU A 46 -7.29 -5.29 15.69
CA LEU A 46 -6.63 -5.41 14.39
C LEU A 46 -5.58 -6.53 14.38
N GLN A 47 -4.82 -6.69 15.45
CA GLN A 47 -3.85 -7.79 15.55
C GLN A 47 -4.53 -9.15 15.57
N LYS A 48 -5.67 -9.29 16.27
CA LYS A 48 -6.47 -10.53 16.23
C LYS A 48 -6.98 -10.81 14.81
N VAL A 49 -7.49 -9.79 14.12
CA VAL A 49 -7.93 -9.93 12.72
C VAL A 49 -6.76 -10.35 11.82
N ALA A 50 -5.61 -9.72 11.96
CA ALA A 50 -4.41 -10.05 11.18
C ALA A 50 -3.94 -11.49 11.44
N LYS A 51 -3.97 -11.94 12.71
CA LYS A 51 -3.69 -13.32 13.13
C LYS A 51 -4.61 -14.33 12.45
N GLU A 52 -5.92 -14.12 12.52
CA GLU A 52 -6.92 -15.00 11.90
C GLU A 52 -6.76 -15.07 10.37
N LEU A 53 -6.32 -13.98 9.74
CA LEU A 53 -6.13 -13.91 8.29
C LEU A 53 -4.74 -14.33 7.81
N GLY A 54 -3.76 -14.48 8.71
CA GLY A 54 -2.37 -14.74 8.35
C GLY A 54 -1.71 -13.58 7.57
N THR A 55 -2.11 -12.34 7.84
CA THR A 55 -1.66 -11.13 7.12
C THR A 55 -0.82 -10.20 8.02
N LEU A 56 -0.10 -9.24 7.45
CA LEU A 56 0.48 -8.15 8.26
C LEU A 56 -0.62 -7.31 8.92
N CYS A 57 -0.34 -6.78 10.11
CA CYS A 57 -1.23 -5.86 10.80
C CYS A 57 -1.11 -4.46 10.18
N ALA A 58 -2.22 -3.73 10.11
CA ALA A 58 -2.26 -2.40 9.49
C ALA A 58 -1.74 -1.27 10.40
N VAL A 59 -1.41 -1.56 11.65
CA VAL A 59 -0.92 -0.58 12.63
C VAL A 59 0.59 -0.72 12.83
N GLU A 60 1.24 0.44 13.00
CA GLU A 60 2.63 0.52 13.43
C GLU A 60 2.69 0.51 14.96
N ASP A 61 2.93 -0.66 15.54
CA ASP A 61 3.17 -0.83 16.98
C ASP A 61 4.34 -1.81 17.19
N LYS A 62 5.21 -1.51 18.17
CA LYS A 62 6.37 -2.34 18.52
C LYS A 62 5.96 -3.70 19.12
N ASN A 63 4.71 -3.82 19.58
CA ASN A 63 4.18 -5.01 20.23
C ASN A 63 3.44 -5.94 19.25
N ILE A 64 3.42 -5.64 17.94
CA ILE A 64 2.82 -6.54 16.96
C ILE A 64 3.67 -7.81 16.82
N ASP A 65 3.15 -8.89 17.38
CA ASP A 65 3.59 -10.26 17.16
C ASP A 65 3.23 -10.69 15.74
N TYR A 66 4.23 -11.13 14.96
CA TYR A 66 4.09 -11.67 13.60
C TYR A 66 4.43 -13.17 13.50
N SER A 67 4.61 -13.86 14.63
CA SER A 67 5.04 -15.28 14.65
C SER A 67 4.09 -16.22 13.91
N TYR A 68 2.81 -15.84 13.76
CA TYR A 68 1.78 -16.61 13.06
C TYR A 68 1.93 -16.63 11.53
N ILE A 69 2.76 -15.75 10.95
CA ILE A 69 2.90 -15.62 9.48
C ILE A 69 3.89 -16.64 8.90
N GLY A 70 4.73 -17.24 9.75
CA GLY A 70 5.75 -18.23 9.39
C GLY A 70 7.17 -17.64 9.35
N GLU A 71 8.15 -18.40 9.86
CA GLU A 71 9.57 -18.01 9.90
C GLU A 71 10.15 -17.76 8.51
N GLU A 72 9.63 -18.44 7.47
CA GLU A 72 10.09 -18.28 6.09
C GLU A 72 9.83 -16.89 5.52
N LYS A 73 8.95 -16.10 6.15
CA LYS A 73 8.63 -14.72 5.74
C LYS A 73 9.28 -13.68 6.64
N LYS A 74 10.15 -14.07 7.58
CA LYS A 74 10.77 -13.16 8.55
C LYS A 74 11.49 -11.99 7.89
N ASP A 75 12.28 -12.24 6.85
CA ASP A 75 13.00 -11.20 6.12
C ASP A 75 12.04 -10.22 5.42
N PHE A 76 10.94 -10.75 4.88
CA PHE A 76 9.88 -9.93 4.29
C PHE A 76 9.14 -9.10 5.34
N ILE A 77 8.81 -9.68 6.50
CA ILE A 77 8.18 -8.96 7.61
C ILE A 77 9.10 -7.84 8.09
N GLN A 78 10.40 -8.13 8.26
CA GLN A 78 11.38 -7.13 8.66
C GLN A 78 11.45 -6.01 7.63
N LEU A 79 11.51 -6.33 6.33
CA LEU A 79 11.55 -5.33 5.27
C LEU A 79 10.27 -4.50 5.22
N ALA A 80 9.11 -5.15 5.31
CA ALA A 80 7.79 -4.53 5.27
C ALA A 80 7.49 -3.71 6.53
N THR A 81 8.16 -3.95 7.66
CA THR A 81 8.00 -3.17 8.89
C THR A 81 9.13 -2.18 9.12
N SER A 82 10.25 -2.32 8.41
CA SER A 82 11.29 -1.30 8.32
C SER A 82 10.88 -0.19 7.35
N GLY A 83 11.32 1.04 7.58
CA GLY A 83 11.13 2.14 6.62
C GLY A 83 11.63 1.80 5.22
N GLY A 84 11.25 2.59 4.20
CA GLY A 84 11.53 2.26 2.79
C GLY A 84 10.38 1.53 2.09
N GLN A 85 9.15 1.87 2.49
CA GLN A 85 7.93 1.45 1.81
C GLN A 85 7.58 2.43 0.68
N ILE A 86 7.20 1.88 -0.47
CA ILE A 86 6.62 2.65 -1.56
C ILE A 86 5.12 2.31 -1.63
N PRO A 87 4.21 3.26 -1.38
CA PRO A 87 2.80 3.01 -1.55
C PRO A 87 2.50 2.76 -3.03
N VAL A 88 1.79 1.67 -3.33
CA VAL A 88 1.31 1.37 -4.69
C VAL A 88 0.36 2.45 -5.20
N GLN A 89 -0.40 3.04 -4.29
CA GLN A 89 -1.41 4.04 -4.61
C GLN A 89 -1.51 5.04 -3.48
N ASP A 90 -1.49 6.31 -3.85
CA ASP A 90 -1.80 7.43 -2.97
C ASP A 90 -3.17 7.99 -3.38
N PHE A 91 -4.12 7.98 -2.45
CA PHE A 91 -5.50 8.41 -2.69
C PHE A 91 -5.69 9.91 -2.53
N THR A 92 -4.66 10.61 -2.05
CA THR A 92 -4.63 12.08 -2.03
C THR A 92 -4.24 12.65 -3.39
N LEU A 93 -3.66 11.81 -4.25
CA LEU A 93 -3.29 12.18 -5.60
C LEU A 93 -4.49 12.03 -6.54
N GLY A 94 -4.89 13.13 -7.17
CA GLY A 94 -5.99 13.17 -8.14
C GLY A 94 -5.67 12.54 -9.50
N PHE A 95 -4.52 11.85 -9.63
CA PHE A 95 -4.06 11.27 -10.89
C PHE A 95 -4.17 9.75 -10.95
N ASN A 96 -4.43 9.23 -12.16
CA ASN A 96 -4.63 7.80 -12.36
C ASN A 96 -3.30 7.04 -12.49
N THR A 97 -2.74 6.65 -11.34
CA THR A 97 -1.47 5.91 -11.22
C THR A 97 -1.46 4.61 -12.04
N TRP A 98 -2.53 3.81 -11.96
CA TRP A 98 -2.56 2.45 -12.48
C TRP A 98 -2.55 2.37 -14.01
N VAL A 99 -3.36 3.20 -14.66
CA VAL A 99 -3.45 3.23 -16.12
C VAL A 99 -2.14 3.74 -16.72
N ASN A 100 -1.58 4.79 -16.14
CA ASN A 100 -0.35 5.42 -16.61
C ASN A 100 0.84 4.45 -16.48
N ILE A 101 1.03 3.81 -15.31
CA ILE A 101 2.11 2.82 -15.12
C ILE A 101 1.96 1.65 -16.09
N ARG A 102 0.75 1.10 -16.27
CA ARG A 102 0.51 0.00 -17.22
C ARG A 102 0.96 0.38 -18.64
N ASP A 103 0.56 1.55 -19.10
CA ASP A 103 0.85 1.98 -20.47
C ASP A 103 2.34 2.32 -20.66
N LEU A 104 2.98 2.92 -19.66
CA LEU A 104 4.43 3.11 -19.64
C LEU A 104 5.20 1.79 -19.64
N CYS A 105 4.76 0.79 -18.87
CA CYS A 105 5.37 -0.55 -18.91
C CYS A 105 5.25 -1.20 -20.29
N ARG A 106 4.14 -0.99 -21.01
CA ARG A 106 3.99 -1.47 -22.39
C ARG A 106 4.98 -0.79 -23.33
N GLU A 107 5.21 0.51 -23.16
CA GLU A 107 6.21 1.24 -23.94
C GLU A 107 7.64 0.74 -23.66
N ILE A 108 7.96 0.37 -22.42
CA ILE A 108 9.23 -0.29 -22.09
C ILE A 108 9.35 -1.62 -22.84
N VAL A 109 8.30 -2.45 -22.82
CA VAL A 109 8.28 -3.73 -23.57
C VAL A 109 8.42 -3.50 -25.09
N ASN A 110 7.95 -2.36 -25.59
CA ASN A 110 8.10 -1.94 -26.99
C ASN A 110 9.47 -1.28 -27.31
N GLY A 111 10.41 -1.28 -26.37
CA GLY A 111 11.79 -0.84 -26.60
C GLY A 111 12.15 0.54 -26.05
N LYS A 112 11.26 1.21 -25.30
CA LYS A 112 11.64 2.40 -24.52
C LYS A 112 12.46 2.01 -23.29
N SER A 113 13.27 2.94 -22.79
CA SER A 113 14.06 2.72 -21.58
C SER A 113 13.23 2.98 -20.31
N ALA A 114 13.62 2.33 -19.20
CA ALA A 114 13.04 2.64 -17.89
C ALA A 114 13.24 4.11 -17.50
N GLN A 115 14.38 4.70 -17.87
CA GLN A 115 14.66 6.12 -17.64
C GLN A 115 13.65 7.04 -18.36
N TRP A 116 13.33 6.72 -19.62
CA TRP A 116 12.32 7.46 -20.38
C TRP A 116 10.94 7.34 -19.72
N ALA A 117 10.57 6.12 -19.30
CA ALA A 117 9.28 5.89 -18.65
C ALA A 117 9.15 6.66 -17.32
N ALA A 118 10.22 6.74 -16.53
CA ALA A 118 10.25 7.53 -15.30
C ALA A 118 10.05 9.03 -15.59
N GLN A 119 10.79 9.58 -16.56
CA GLN A 119 10.66 10.99 -16.96
C GLN A 119 9.27 11.33 -17.51
N GLU A 120 8.70 10.41 -18.29
CA GLU A 120 7.36 10.59 -18.84
C GLU A 120 6.28 10.53 -17.76
N TYR A 121 6.47 9.66 -16.76
CA TYR A 121 5.60 9.61 -15.59
C TYR A 121 5.66 10.89 -14.76
N ASP A 122 6.86 11.44 -14.51
CA ASP A 122 7.03 12.73 -13.84
C ASP A 122 6.34 13.86 -14.61
N ARG A 123 6.43 13.85 -15.94
CA ARG A 123 5.73 14.83 -16.80
C ARG A 123 4.21 14.72 -16.63
N MET A 124 3.65 13.51 -16.72
CA MET A 124 2.21 13.26 -16.55
C MET A 124 1.72 13.74 -15.17
N GLN A 125 2.45 13.43 -14.11
CA GLN A 125 2.11 13.86 -12.75
C GLN A 125 2.10 15.39 -12.61
N ASN A 126 3.12 16.06 -13.14
CA ASN A 126 3.19 17.53 -13.09
C ASN A 126 2.03 18.19 -13.85
N GLU A 127 1.66 17.66 -15.02
CA GLU A 127 0.53 18.16 -15.80
C GLU A 127 -0.80 18.01 -15.07
N GLU A 128 -1.01 16.87 -14.41
CA GLU A 128 -2.22 16.66 -13.63
C GLU A 128 -2.26 17.55 -12.39
N ILE A 129 -1.18 17.64 -11.61
CA ILE A 129 -1.10 18.51 -10.41
C ILE A 129 -1.43 19.97 -10.75
N LEU A 130 -1.00 20.46 -11.93
CA LEU A 130 -1.30 21.82 -12.38
C LEU A 130 -2.80 22.06 -12.67
N GLN A 131 -3.58 21.01 -12.93
CA GLN A 131 -5.04 21.12 -13.15
C GLN A 131 -5.85 21.23 -11.85
N TRP A 132 -5.24 20.90 -10.71
CA TRP A 132 -5.88 20.95 -9.39
C TRP A 132 -5.52 22.20 -8.57
N LYS A 133 -4.83 23.18 -9.18
CA LYS A 133 -4.60 24.52 -8.63
C LYS A 133 -5.67 25.50 -9.13
#